data_AF-A0A7Z9LVE4-F1
#
_entry.id   AF-A0A7Z9LVE4-F1
#
_cell.length_a   1.000
_cell.length_b   1.000
_cell.length_c   1.000
_cell.angle_alpha   90.00
_cell.angle_beta   90.00
_cell.angle_gamma   90.00
#
_symmetry.space_group_name_H-M   'P 1'
#
loop_
_entity.id
_entity.type
_entity.pdbx_description
1 polymer ?
#
loop_
_entity_poly.entity_id
_entity_poly.type
_entity_poly.pdbx_seq_one_letter_code
_entity_poly.pdbx_strand_id
1 'polypeptide(L)'
;DVDDDYDEDENVHDIKSAKTEIQIAEALIENCEIIIQNVKTRMTSSISHEEIEELTIEGKAHSSFFSGEVEKVNPNKQNMIISKAVQAIEMLRQIPLLQSAGLNLAKQLARIDNKLTYPLVMEGRIQMQALKYQMLRIECGDRSARENMAPVFNLAVVAYRKALKLTSKSTPKKSDLPVLTEFGNLTHYGYIHRDLMRFTEEGVKTLVKLGKDSVDAAVTVDDSFVPLQKRLESSLTQLSKDEEEASLKVRFR
;
A
#
# COMPACT_ATOMS: atom_id res chain seq x y z
N ASP A 1 -29.33 46.30 -25.18
CA ASP A 1 -28.99 45.25 -24.21
C ASP A 1 -28.28 44.15 -24.96
N VAL A 2 -26.98 44.01 -24.70
CA VAL A 2 -26.10 43.01 -25.30
C VAL A 2 -26.15 41.82 -24.36
N ASP A 3 -26.72 40.71 -24.81
CA ASP A 3 -26.58 39.41 -24.16
C ASP A 3 -25.12 38.96 -24.31
N ASP A 4 -24.38 38.96 -23.20
CA ASP A 4 -23.11 38.27 -23.08
C ASP A 4 -23.41 36.77 -22.87
N ASP A 5 -23.64 36.06 -23.96
CA ASP A 5 -23.50 34.60 -24.02
C ASP A 5 -22.03 34.24 -23.76
N TYR A 6 -21.70 34.04 -22.48
CA TYR A 6 -20.49 33.31 -22.09
C TYR A 6 -20.72 31.81 -22.36
N ASP A 7 -20.64 31.43 -23.63
CA ASP A 7 -20.32 30.05 -24.00
C ASP A 7 -18.89 29.77 -23.49
N GLU A 8 -18.78 29.16 -22.31
CA GLU A 8 -17.55 28.48 -21.88
C GLU A 8 -17.25 27.38 -22.89
N ASP A 9 -16.43 27.71 -23.89
CA ASP A 9 -15.95 26.84 -24.96
C ASP A 9 -15.57 25.45 -24.43
N GLU A 10 -16.37 24.43 -24.79
CA GLU A 10 -16.21 23.03 -24.36
C GLU A 10 -14.77 22.51 -24.63
N ASN A 11 -14.06 23.10 -25.59
CA ASN A 11 -12.67 22.76 -25.91
C ASN A 11 -11.66 23.15 -24.83
N VAL A 12 -11.96 24.14 -23.98
CA VAL A 12 -11.05 24.61 -22.91
C VAL A 12 -10.92 23.56 -21.80
N HIS A 13 -12.00 22.81 -21.53
CA HIS A 13 -11.98 21.69 -20.61
C HIS A 13 -11.11 20.53 -21.12
N ASP A 14 -11.18 20.25 -22.43
CA ASP A 14 -10.39 19.18 -23.05
C ASP A 14 -8.89 19.51 -23.06
N ILE A 15 -8.52 20.77 -23.38
CA ILE A 15 -7.12 21.22 -23.35
C ILE A 15 -6.53 21.17 -21.93
N LYS A 16 -7.29 21.59 -20.91
CA LYS A 16 -6.82 21.58 -19.52
C LYS A 16 -6.67 20.14 -18.98
N SER A 17 -7.60 19.27 -19.34
CA SER A 17 -7.54 17.84 -19.03
C SER A 17 -6.32 17.19 -19.71
N ALA A 18 -6.14 17.41 -21.01
CA ALA A 18 -5.00 16.93 -21.77
C ALA A 18 -3.66 17.40 -21.20
N LYS A 19 -3.56 18.69 -20.82
CA LYS A 19 -2.35 19.22 -20.16
C LYS A 19 -2.04 18.51 -18.84
N THR A 20 -3.07 18.24 -18.05
CA THR A 20 -2.91 17.53 -16.77
C THR A 20 -2.40 16.10 -17.00
N GLU A 21 -2.98 15.39 -17.98
CA GLU A 21 -2.55 14.03 -18.33
C GLU A 21 -1.13 13.99 -18.94
N ILE A 22 -0.74 15.01 -19.72
CA ILE A 22 0.64 15.17 -20.20
C ILE A 22 1.60 15.34 -19.01
N GLN A 23 1.27 16.18 -18.04
CA GLN A 23 2.11 16.40 -16.85
C GLN A 23 2.25 15.14 -16.00
N ILE A 24 1.16 14.37 -15.86
CA ILE A 24 1.20 13.06 -15.18
C ILE A 24 2.12 12.10 -15.93
N ALA A 25 1.99 12.02 -17.26
CA ALA A 25 2.82 11.16 -18.09
C ALA A 25 4.31 11.54 -18.00
N GLU A 26 4.63 12.83 -18.06
CA GLU A 26 6.00 13.35 -17.90
C GLU A 26 6.59 12.93 -16.54
N ALA A 27 5.86 13.13 -15.45
CA ALA A 27 6.32 12.76 -14.12
C ALA A 27 6.49 11.24 -13.93
N LEU A 28 5.68 10.43 -14.63
CA LEU A 28 5.87 8.97 -14.68
C LEU A 28 7.11 8.57 -15.49
N ILE A 29 7.37 9.27 -16.61
CA ILE A 29 8.54 9.01 -17.47
C ILE A 29 9.85 9.25 -16.72
N GLU A 30 9.93 10.25 -15.85
CA GLU A 30 11.12 10.50 -15.02
C GLU A 30 11.53 9.26 -14.20
N ASN A 31 10.57 8.40 -13.84
CA ASN A 31 10.82 7.18 -13.08
C ASN A 31 10.95 5.92 -13.95
N CYS A 32 10.63 5.99 -15.24
CA CYS A 32 10.62 4.84 -16.14
C CYS A 32 12.00 4.19 -16.29
N GLU A 33 13.07 4.96 -16.38
CA GLU A 33 14.42 4.40 -16.54
C GLU A 33 14.83 3.57 -15.31
N ILE A 34 14.52 4.05 -14.10
CA ILE A 34 14.76 3.33 -12.85
C ILE A 34 13.94 2.03 -12.82
N ILE A 35 12.66 2.09 -13.22
CA ILE A 35 11.79 0.91 -13.26
C ILE A 35 12.32 -0.12 -14.27
N ILE A 36 12.71 0.31 -15.47
CA ILE A 36 13.28 -0.56 -16.50
C ILE A 36 14.56 -1.23 -15.99
N GLN A 37 15.44 -0.48 -15.34
CA GLN A 37 16.66 -1.04 -14.76
C GLN A 37 16.35 -2.03 -13.63
N ASN A 38 15.39 -1.72 -12.76
CA ASN A 38 14.94 -2.65 -11.72
C ASN A 38 14.37 -3.94 -12.31
N VAL A 39 13.53 -3.85 -13.34
CA VAL A 39 12.98 -5.03 -14.04
C VAL A 39 14.11 -5.86 -14.63
N LYS A 40 15.03 -5.24 -15.38
CA LYS A 40 16.16 -5.95 -16.02
C LYS A 40 17.08 -6.63 -15.03
N THR A 41 17.33 -6.02 -13.86
CA THR A 41 18.32 -6.52 -12.89
C THR A 41 17.72 -7.44 -11.84
N ARG A 42 16.45 -7.28 -11.48
CA ARG A 42 15.81 -8.00 -10.36
C ARG A 42 14.83 -9.07 -10.78
N MET A 43 14.28 -9.01 -12.00
CA MET A 43 13.37 -10.03 -12.50
C MET A 43 14.17 -11.17 -13.11
N THR A 44 14.57 -12.13 -12.28
CA THR A 44 15.43 -13.27 -12.69
C THR A 44 14.64 -14.50 -13.10
N SER A 45 13.32 -14.49 -12.96
CA SER A 45 12.45 -15.64 -13.20
C SER A 45 11.05 -15.21 -13.61
N SER A 46 10.43 -15.98 -14.52
CA SER A 46 9.01 -15.87 -14.85
C SER A 46 8.16 -16.71 -13.89
N ILE A 47 6.91 -16.30 -13.73
CA ILE A 47 5.85 -17.04 -13.06
C ILE A 47 4.70 -17.27 -14.03
N SER A 48 4.21 -18.51 -14.14
CA SER A 48 3.02 -18.83 -14.92
C SER A 48 1.79 -18.94 -14.03
N HIS A 49 0.60 -18.87 -14.63
CA HIS A 49 -0.65 -19.04 -13.89
C HIS A 49 -0.79 -20.46 -13.34
N GLU A 50 -0.39 -21.45 -14.14
CA GLU A 50 -0.42 -22.87 -13.81
C GLU A 50 0.44 -23.17 -12.57
N GLU A 51 1.63 -22.57 -12.47
CA GLU A 51 2.50 -22.71 -11.29
C GLU A 51 1.79 -22.26 -10.00
N ILE A 52 0.95 -21.22 -10.07
CA ILE A 52 0.20 -20.71 -8.91
C ILE A 52 -0.96 -21.65 -8.59
N GLU A 53 -1.71 -22.07 -9.60
CA GLU A 53 -2.87 -22.95 -9.45
C GLU A 53 -2.49 -24.29 -8.79
N GLU A 54 -1.36 -24.89 -9.17
CA GLU A 54 -0.82 -26.11 -8.55
C GLU A 54 -0.69 -26.01 -7.01
N LEU A 55 -0.48 -24.81 -6.48
CA LEU A 55 -0.31 -24.56 -5.05
C LEU A 55 -1.59 -24.16 -4.33
N THR A 56 -2.66 -23.86 -5.06
CA THR A 56 -3.96 -23.51 -4.46
C THR A 56 -4.68 -24.76 -3.92
N ILE A 57 -5.60 -24.56 -2.96
CA ILE A 57 -6.43 -25.65 -2.42
C ILE A 57 -7.24 -26.35 -3.53
N GLU A 58 -7.70 -25.58 -4.52
CA GLU A 58 -8.47 -26.08 -5.68
C GLU A 58 -7.60 -26.93 -6.62
N GLY A 59 -6.39 -26.48 -6.97
CA GLY A 59 -5.44 -27.27 -7.77
C GLY A 59 -4.96 -28.54 -7.08
N LYS A 60 -4.80 -28.52 -5.75
CA LYS A 60 -4.50 -29.73 -4.95
C LYS A 60 -5.65 -30.74 -4.94
N ALA A 61 -6.90 -30.27 -4.98
CA ALA A 61 -8.07 -31.13 -5.07
C ALA A 61 -8.18 -31.78 -6.46
N HIS A 62 -7.94 -31.03 -7.53
CA HIS A 62 -7.95 -31.54 -8.91
C HIS A 62 -6.86 -32.60 -9.18
N SER A 63 -5.66 -32.41 -8.63
CA SER A 63 -4.57 -33.40 -8.74
C SER A 63 -4.82 -34.66 -7.90
N SER A 64 -5.41 -34.53 -6.72
CA SER A 64 -5.74 -35.66 -5.83
C SER A 64 -6.83 -36.59 -6.39
N PHE A 65 -7.72 -36.08 -7.26
CA PHE A 65 -8.78 -36.89 -7.89
C PHE A 65 -8.25 -37.91 -8.92
N PHE A 66 -7.01 -37.74 -9.42
CA PHE A 66 -6.42 -38.64 -10.42
C PHE A 66 -5.38 -39.61 -9.85
N SER A 67 -4.76 -39.34 -8.68
CA SER A 67 -3.66 -40.18 -8.15
C SER A 67 -3.95 -40.92 -6.84
N GLY A 68 -5.08 -40.70 -6.17
CA GLY A 68 -5.44 -41.43 -4.95
C GLY A 68 -4.62 -41.10 -3.70
N GLU A 69 -3.56 -40.30 -3.81
CA GLU A 69 -2.75 -39.81 -2.70
C GLU A 69 -2.63 -38.28 -2.80
N VAL A 70 -3.00 -37.55 -1.74
CA VAL A 70 -2.78 -36.11 -1.66
C VAL A 70 -1.27 -35.89 -1.55
N GLU A 71 -0.60 -35.66 -2.68
CA GLU A 71 0.83 -35.42 -2.71
C GLU A 71 1.12 -34.17 -1.86
N LYS A 72 1.84 -34.36 -0.75
CA LYS A 72 2.25 -33.24 0.11
C LYS A 72 3.12 -32.31 -0.73
N VAL A 73 2.60 -31.11 -1.01
CA VAL A 73 3.33 -30.08 -1.76
C VAL A 73 4.70 -29.88 -1.16
N ASN A 74 5.72 -30.04 -2.00
CA ASN A 74 7.12 -29.85 -1.62
C ASN A 74 7.32 -28.38 -1.13
N PRO A 75 7.74 -28.16 0.13
CA PRO A 75 7.94 -26.81 0.67
C PRO A 75 8.93 -25.97 -0.15
N ASN A 76 9.93 -26.59 -0.79
CA ASN A 76 10.88 -25.89 -1.63
C ASN A 76 10.23 -25.35 -2.91
N LYS A 77 9.34 -26.14 -3.52
CA LYS A 77 8.57 -25.73 -4.72
C LYS A 77 7.61 -24.59 -4.37
N GLN A 78 6.91 -24.70 -3.23
CA GLN A 78 6.04 -23.64 -2.73
C GLN A 78 6.81 -22.33 -2.49
N ASN A 79 7.94 -22.39 -1.78
CA ASN A 79 8.77 -21.21 -1.50
C ASN A 79 9.32 -20.57 -2.78
N MET A 80 9.69 -21.37 -3.78
CA MET A 80 10.14 -20.88 -5.08
C MET A 80 9.04 -20.10 -5.80
N ILE A 81 7.84 -20.66 -5.92
CA ILE A 81 6.72 -20.00 -6.62
C ILE A 81 6.28 -18.73 -5.89
N ILE A 82 6.23 -18.77 -4.55
CA ILE A 82 6.00 -17.55 -3.74
C ILE A 82 7.07 -16.51 -4.07
N SER A 83 8.35 -16.88 -4.08
CA SER A 83 9.48 -15.97 -4.39
C SER A 83 9.40 -15.37 -5.80
N LYS A 84 8.95 -16.13 -6.80
CA LYS A 84 8.71 -15.61 -8.15
C LYS A 84 7.57 -14.59 -8.16
N ALA A 85 6.46 -14.90 -7.48
CA ALA A 85 5.30 -14.03 -7.40
C ALA A 85 5.61 -12.71 -6.65
N VAL A 86 6.40 -12.80 -5.58
CA VAL A 86 6.99 -11.65 -4.87
C VAL A 86 7.68 -10.72 -5.85
N GLN A 87 8.62 -11.24 -6.63
CA GLN A 87 9.41 -10.45 -7.57
C GLN A 87 8.51 -9.79 -8.63
N ALA A 88 7.53 -10.55 -9.15
CA ALA A 88 6.57 -10.03 -10.10
C ALA A 88 5.74 -8.88 -9.49
N ILE A 89 5.19 -9.05 -8.28
CA ILE A 89 4.41 -8.00 -7.61
C ILE A 89 5.27 -6.74 -7.37
N GLU A 90 6.52 -6.92 -6.93
CA GLU A 90 7.45 -5.81 -6.68
C GLU A 90 7.71 -4.98 -7.95
N MET A 91 7.68 -5.60 -9.13
CA MET A 91 7.78 -4.88 -10.41
C MET A 91 6.44 -4.25 -10.80
N LEU A 92 5.34 -5.01 -10.75
CA LEU A 92 4.01 -4.54 -11.15
C LEU A 92 3.54 -3.34 -10.32
N ARG A 93 3.82 -3.32 -9.01
CA ARG A 93 3.37 -2.24 -8.11
C ARG A 93 3.98 -0.87 -8.44
N GLN A 94 5.14 -0.84 -9.09
CA GLN A 94 5.83 0.40 -9.48
C GLN A 94 5.16 1.08 -10.69
N ILE A 95 4.36 0.34 -11.47
CA ILE A 95 3.70 0.84 -12.67
C ILE A 95 2.21 0.99 -12.36
N PRO A 96 1.65 2.22 -12.27
CA PRO A 96 0.27 2.45 -11.88
C PRO A 96 -0.75 1.60 -12.65
N LEU A 97 -0.59 1.49 -13.97
CA LEU A 97 -1.49 0.70 -14.84
C LEU A 97 -1.47 -0.81 -14.56
N LEU A 98 -0.43 -1.32 -13.88
CA LEU A 98 -0.26 -2.75 -13.59
C LEU A 98 -0.58 -3.10 -12.13
N GLN A 99 -0.99 -2.13 -11.31
CA GLN A 99 -1.32 -2.36 -9.89
C GLN A 99 -2.47 -3.36 -9.72
N SER A 100 -3.47 -3.35 -10.61
CA SER A 100 -4.58 -4.31 -10.59
C SER A 100 -4.11 -5.76 -10.80
N ALA A 101 -3.16 -5.97 -11.71
CA ALA A 101 -2.52 -7.27 -11.94
C ALA A 101 -1.72 -7.72 -10.70
N GLY A 102 -0.97 -6.79 -10.09
CA GLY A 102 -0.27 -7.05 -8.82
C GLY A 102 -1.23 -7.45 -7.69
N LEU A 103 -2.38 -6.78 -7.56
CA LEU A 103 -3.40 -7.10 -6.56
C LEU A 103 -4.02 -8.48 -6.80
N ASN A 104 -4.30 -8.82 -8.06
CA ASN A 104 -4.80 -10.15 -8.42
C ASN A 104 -3.79 -11.22 -8.01
N LEU A 105 -2.52 -11.06 -8.37
CA LEU A 105 -1.46 -11.98 -8.01
C LEU A 105 -1.29 -12.14 -6.49
N ALA A 106 -1.32 -11.03 -5.73
CA ALA A 106 -1.31 -11.08 -4.26
C ALA A 106 -2.50 -11.87 -3.70
N LYS A 107 -3.71 -11.67 -4.23
CA LYS A 107 -4.90 -12.42 -3.82
C LYS A 107 -4.79 -13.91 -4.15
N GLN A 108 -4.21 -14.26 -5.29
CA GLN A 108 -3.97 -15.67 -5.65
C GLN A 108 -2.97 -16.31 -4.68
N LEU A 109 -1.90 -15.61 -4.30
CA LEU A 109 -0.97 -16.10 -3.27
C LEU A 109 -1.64 -16.34 -1.91
N ALA A 110 -2.60 -15.49 -1.53
CA ALA A 110 -3.36 -15.68 -0.29
C ALA A 110 -4.20 -16.98 -0.28
N ARG A 111 -4.50 -17.57 -1.45
CA ARG A 111 -5.19 -18.86 -1.57
C ARG A 111 -4.28 -20.07 -1.38
N ILE A 112 -2.96 -19.88 -1.45
CA ILE A 112 -1.97 -20.94 -1.22
C ILE A 112 -1.88 -21.26 0.27
N ASP A 113 -1.77 -20.21 1.10
CA ASP A 113 -1.80 -20.29 2.56
C ASP A 113 -2.29 -18.95 3.14
N ASN A 114 -3.45 -19.00 3.80
CA ASN A 114 -4.11 -17.83 4.39
C ASN A 114 -3.49 -17.39 5.73
N LYS A 115 -2.54 -18.15 6.28
CA LYS A 115 -1.80 -17.80 7.49
C LYS A 115 -0.56 -16.96 7.19
N LEU A 116 -0.19 -16.82 5.92
CA LEU A 116 0.94 -15.99 5.52
C LEU A 116 0.56 -14.51 5.62
N THR A 117 1.41 -13.74 6.30
CA THR A 117 1.34 -12.28 6.31
C THR A 117 1.73 -11.69 4.95
N TYR A 118 2.56 -12.41 4.21
CA TYR A 118 3.22 -11.90 3.01
C TYR A 118 2.26 -11.40 1.92
N PRO A 119 1.20 -12.13 1.51
CA PRO A 119 0.24 -11.64 0.52
C PRO A 119 -0.47 -10.35 0.96
N LEU A 120 -0.75 -10.20 2.26
CA LEU A 120 -1.39 -9.01 2.83
C LEU A 120 -0.43 -7.81 2.86
N VAL A 121 0.86 -8.05 3.13
CA VAL A 121 1.90 -7.01 3.01
C VAL A 121 2.01 -6.54 1.56
N MET A 122 1.98 -7.46 0.58
CA MET A 122 1.98 -7.11 -0.84
C MET A 122 0.77 -6.26 -1.23
N GLU A 123 -0.42 -6.63 -0.78
CA GLU A 123 -1.63 -5.83 -0.99
C GLU A 123 -1.44 -4.42 -0.41
N GLY A 124 -0.95 -4.32 0.83
CA GLY A 124 -0.64 -3.04 1.47
C GLY A 124 0.35 -2.18 0.68
N ARG A 125 1.44 -2.79 0.17
CA ARG A 125 2.44 -2.09 -0.65
C ARG A 125 1.87 -1.58 -1.97
N ILE A 126 1.01 -2.36 -2.63
CA ILE A 126 0.37 -1.94 -3.87
C ILE A 126 -0.59 -0.78 -3.60
N GLN A 127 -1.41 -0.87 -2.55
CA GLN A 127 -2.31 0.23 -2.17
C GLN A 127 -1.54 1.50 -1.79
N MET A 128 -0.37 1.37 -1.15
CA MET A 128 0.51 2.52 -0.90
C MET A 128 1.08 3.15 -2.17
N GLN A 129 1.39 2.36 -3.20
CA GLN A 129 1.79 2.91 -4.49
C GLN A 129 0.62 3.56 -5.22
N ALA A 130 -0.59 2.98 -5.13
CA ALA A 130 -1.81 3.59 -5.65
C ALA A 130 -2.08 4.95 -4.97
N LEU A 131 -1.87 5.04 -3.66
CA LEU A 131 -2.03 6.28 -2.91
C LEU A 131 -1.03 7.35 -3.34
N LYS A 132 0.25 6.98 -3.51
CA LYS A 132 1.28 7.88 -4.04
C LYS A 132 0.95 8.36 -5.44
N TYR A 133 0.35 7.50 -6.27
CA TYR A 133 -0.11 7.89 -7.59
C TYR A 133 -1.25 8.93 -7.52
N GLN A 134 -2.21 8.78 -6.61
CA GLN A 134 -3.24 9.81 -6.40
C GLN A 134 -2.62 11.15 -5.96
N MET A 135 -1.61 11.12 -5.07
CA MET A 135 -0.87 12.33 -4.68
C MET A 135 -0.17 12.98 -5.88
N LEU A 136 0.51 12.20 -6.71
CA LEU A 136 1.16 12.70 -7.92
C LEU A 136 0.15 13.39 -8.86
N ARG A 137 -1.02 12.78 -9.09
CA ARG A 137 -2.07 13.38 -9.92
C ARG A 137 -2.52 14.74 -9.37
N ILE A 138 -2.67 14.87 -8.05
CA ILE A 138 -3.00 16.15 -7.39
C ILE A 138 -1.90 17.18 -7.62
N GLU A 139 -0.63 16.78 -7.50
CA GLU A 139 0.54 17.65 -7.75
C GLU A 139 0.61 18.10 -9.22
N CYS A 140 0.19 17.26 -10.17
CA CYS A 140 0.04 17.60 -11.59
C CYS A 140 -1.24 18.39 -11.92
N GLY A 141 -2.08 18.71 -10.93
CA GLY A 141 -3.26 19.57 -11.10
C GLY A 141 -4.61 18.86 -11.19
N ASP A 142 -4.65 17.52 -11.15
CA ASP A 142 -5.91 16.77 -11.04
C ASP A 142 -6.42 16.78 -9.60
N ARG A 143 -7.24 17.78 -9.28
CA ARG A 143 -7.86 17.90 -7.95
C ARG A 143 -8.86 16.79 -7.65
N SER A 144 -9.43 16.13 -8.66
CA SER A 144 -10.42 15.06 -8.46
C SER A 144 -9.79 13.81 -7.83
N ALA A 145 -8.49 13.57 -8.08
CA ALA A 145 -7.73 12.49 -7.46
C ALA A 145 -7.73 12.53 -5.92
N ARG A 146 -7.97 13.70 -5.31
CA ARG A 146 -8.13 13.84 -3.85
C ARG A 146 -9.25 12.95 -3.29
N GLU A 147 -10.34 12.77 -4.04
CA GLU A 147 -11.49 11.97 -3.61
C GLU A 147 -11.13 10.49 -3.43
N ASN A 148 -10.12 10.02 -4.17
CA ASN A 148 -9.65 8.64 -4.12
C ASN A 148 -8.61 8.39 -3.02
N MET A 149 -7.99 9.43 -2.46
CA MET A 149 -6.91 9.24 -1.48
C MET A 149 -7.35 8.51 -0.21
N ALA A 150 -8.41 8.98 0.45
CA ALA A 150 -8.88 8.36 1.69
C ALA A 150 -9.38 6.90 1.47
N PRO A 151 -10.17 6.59 0.43
CA PRO A 151 -10.52 5.22 0.09
C PRO A 151 -9.30 4.30 -0.10
N VAL A 152 -8.31 4.72 -0.89
CA VAL A 152 -7.11 3.92 -1.18
C VAL A 152 -6.24 3.74 0.07
N PHE A 153 -6.08 4.80 0.87
CA PHE A 153 -5.40 4.71 2.17
C PHE A 153 -6.08 3.68 3.09
N ASN A 154 -7.41 3.69 3.16
CA ASN A 154 -8.15 2.74 3.99
C ASN A 154 -7.98 1.29 3.51
N LEU A 155 -7.87 1.05 2.20
CA LEU A 155 -7.54 -0.27 1.67
C LEU A 155 -6.16 -0.74 2.15
N ALA A 156 -5.15 0.15 2.13
CA ALA A 156 -3.83 -0.16 2.69
C ALA A 156 -3.92 -0.48 4.19
N VAL A 157 -4.64 0.35 4.98
CA VAL A 157 -4.84 0.13 6.41
C VAL A 157 -5.48 -1.23 6.69
N VAL A 158 -6.50 -1.61 5.92
CA VAL A 158 -7.18 -2.90 6.06
C VAL A 158 -6.22 -4.05 5.79
N ALA A 159 -5.43 -3.99 4.71
CA ALA A 159 -4.46 -5.03 4.38
C ALA A 159 -3.41 -5.21 5.48
N TYR A 160 -2.77 -4.12 5.93
CA TYR A 160 -1.77 -4.20 7.00
C TYR A 160 -2.38 -4.59 8.35
N ARG A 161 -3.60 -4.14 8.69
CA ARG A 161 -4.28 -4.59 9.92
C ARG A 161 -4.57 -6.09 9.90
N LYS A 162 -4.95 -6.66 8.74
CA LYS A 162 -5.10 -8.11 8.60
C LYS A 162 -3.75 -8.81 8.80
N ALA A 163 -2.67 -8.29 8.21
CA ALA A 163 -1.33 -8.83 8.40
C ALA A 163 -0.89 -8.79 9.88
N LEU A 164 -1.13 -7.67 10.56
CA LEU A 164 -0.80 -7.51 11.98
C LEU A 164 -1.51 -8.50 12.90
N LYS A 165 -2.74 -8.93 12.56
CA LYS A 165 -3.46 -9.96 13.32
C LYS A 165 -2.78 -11.33 13.27
N LEU A 166 -1.93 -11.56 12.27
CA LEU A 166 -1.16 -12.80 12.10
C LEU A 166 0.25 -12.68 12.68
N THR A 167 0.64 -11.50 13.17
CA THR A 167 1.97 -11.21 13.72
C THR A 167 1.93 -11.13 15.24
N SER A 168 2.89 -11.76 15.91
CA SER A 168 3.07 -11.61 17.37
C SER A 168 3.73 -10.27 17.68
N LYS A 169 3.08 -9.44 18.50
CA LYS A 169 3.66 -8.17 18.98
C LYS A 169 4.53 -8.34 20.23
N SER A 170 4.28 -9.38 21.02
CA SER A 170 5.04 -9.65 22.25
C SER A 170 6.34 -10.41 21.97
N THR A 171 6.38 -11.19 20.91
CA THR A 171 7.53 -12.01 20.49
C THR A 171 7.73 -11.96 18.98
N PRO A 172 7.93 -10.75 18.40
CA PRO A 172 8.10 -10.58 16.96
C PRO A 172 9.36 -11.27 16.45
N LYS A 173 9.30 -11.79 15.22
CA LYS A 173 10.44 -12.39 14.51
C LYS A 173 10.95 -11.45 13.43
N LYS A 174 12.16 -11.69 12.91
CA LYS A 174 12.71 -10.93 11.76
C LYS A 174 11.78 -10.94 10.54
N SER A 175 11.07 -12.04 10.30
CA SER A 175 10.08 -12.14 9.22
C SER A 175 8.86 -11.24 9.39
N ASP A 176 8.60 -10.76 10.61
CA ASP A 176 7.48 -9.87 10.93
C ASP A 176 7.83 -8.39 10.73
N LEU A 177 9.12 -8.05 10.63
CA LEU A 177 9.60 -6.67 10.48
C LEU A 177 8.92 -5.90 9.33
N PRO A 178 8.72 -6.47 8.12
CA PRO A 178 8.00 -5.77 7.05
C PRO A 178 6.59 -5.37 7.45
N VAL A 179 5.82 -6.26 8.09
CA VAL A 179 4.46 -5.96 8.56
C VAL A 179 4.49 -4.82 9.57
N LEU A 180 5.37 -4.93 10.57
CA LEU A 180 5.40 -4.01 11.70
C LEU A 180 5.82 -2.60 11.30
N THR A 181 6.87 -2.50 10.48
CA THR A 181 7.50 -1.24 10.09
C THR A 181 6.74 -0.54 8.96
N GLU A 182 6.18 -1.28 8.00
CA GLU A 182 5.39 -0.68 6.93
C GLU A 182 4.04 -0.17 7.43
N PHE A 183 3.41 -0.85 8.38
CA PHE A 183 2.24 -0.30 9.04
C PHE A 183 2.58 1.02 9.75
N GLY A 184 3.71 1.07 10.47
CA GLY A 184 4.21 2.32 11.07
C GLY A 184 4.35 3.44 10.04
N ASN A 185 5.03 3.18 8.92
CA ASN A 185 5.19 4.16 7.83
C ASN A 185 3.84 4.61 7.25
N LEU A 186 2.88 3.70 7.03
CA LEU A 186 1.53 4.02 6.57
C LEU A 186 0.83 4.97 7.53
N THR A 187 0.88 4.70 8.83
CA THR A 187 0.19 5.57 9.81
C THR A 187 0.83 6.96 9.90
N HIS A 188 2.15 7.05 9.75
CA HIS A 188 2.85 8.34 9.66
C HIS A 188 2.49 9.10 8.37
N TYR A 189 2.35 8.39 7.24
CA TYR A 189 1.84 8.98 6.00
C TYR A 189 0.42 9.54 6.21
N GLY A 190 -0.45 8.77 6.86
CA GLY A 190 -1.80 9.21 7.24
C GLY A 190 -1.80 10.49 8.09
N TYR A 191 -0.84 10.62 9.01
CA TYR A 191 -0.66 11.83 9.81
C TYR A 191 -0.24 13.05 8.96
N ILE A 192 0.78 12.89 8.10
CA ILE A 192 1.29 13.98 7.27
C ILE A 192 0.20 14.51 6.33
N HIS A 193 -0.58 13.61 5.74
CA HIS A 193 -1.56 13.95 4.70
C HIS A 193 -3.01 14.00 5.23
N ARG A 194 -3.20 14.12 6.54
CA ARG A 194 -4.53 14.06 7.20
C ARG A 194 -5.53 15.09 6.67
N ASP A 195 -5.09 16.33 6.42
CA ASP A 195 -5.96 17.41 5.95
C ASP A 195 -6.39 17.17 4.50
N LEU A 196 -5.47 16.65 3.68
CA LEU A 196 -5.75 16.29 2.30
C LEU A 196 -6.80 15.17 2.25
N MET A 197 -6.66 14.15 3.10
CA MET A 197 -7.60 13.03 3.23
C MET A 197 -8.84 13.33 4.09
N ARG A 198 -8.92 14.53 4.70
CA ARG A 198 -10.01 14.96 5.60
C ARG A 198 -10.24 13.98 6.77
N PHE A 199 -9.17 13.43 7.32
CA PHE A 199 -9.28 12.57 8.51
C PHE A 199 -9.53 13.39 9.77
N THR A 200 -10.30 12.81 10.69
CA THR A 200 -10.48 13.40 12.02
C THR A 200 -9.20 13.27 12.84
N GLU A 201 -8.93 14.26 13.68
CA GLU A 201 -7.76 14.28 14.55
C GLU A 201 -7.69 13.04 15.46
N GLU A 202 -8.82 12.69 16.10
CA GLU A 202 -8.95 11.49 16.93
C GLU A 202 -8.67 10.19 16.14
N GLY A 203 -9.19 10.11 14.91
CA GLY A 203 -8.98 8.97 14.02
C GLY A 203 -7.50 8.80 13.66
N VAL A 204 -6.82 9.90 13.33
CA VAL A 204 -5.39 9.91 13.05
C VAL A 204 -4.58 9.56 14.29
N LYS A 205 -4.88 10.16 15.45
CA LYS A 205 -4.18 9.88 16.72
C LYS A 205 -4.27 8.40 17.08
N THR A 206 -5.46 7.82 16.99
CA THR A 206 -5.68 6.38 17.23
C THR A 206 -4.85 5.54 16.26
N LEU A 207 -4.83 5.91 14.99
CA LEU A 207 -4.08 5.17 13.97
C LEU A 207 -2.56 5.26 14.19
N VAL A 208 -2.03 6.45 14.41
CA VAL A 208 -0.59 6.68 14.69
C VAL A 208 -0.16 5.96 15.96
N LYS A 209 -1.01 5.90 17.00
CA LYS A 209 -0.72 5.13 18.22
C LYS A 209 -0.53 3.64 17.91
N LEU A 210 -1.45 3.05 17.14
CA LEU A 210 -1.31 1.66 16.70
C LEU A 210 -0.04 1.43 15.86
N GLY A 211 0.32 2.42 15.02
CA GLY A 211 1.55 2.42 14.25
C GLY A 211 2.79 2.46 15.14
N LYS A 212 2.79 3.29 16.18
CA LYS A 212 3.87 3.37 17.18
C LYS A 212 4.03 2.03 17.88
N ASP A 213 2.95 1.46 18.42
CA ASP A 213 2.99 0.17 19.13
C ASP A 213 3.55 -0.95 18.23
N SER A 214 3.26 -0.89 16.93
CA SER A 214 3.78 -1.82 15.93
C SER A 214 5.29 -1.65 15.73
N VAL A 215 5.78 -0.41 15.64
CA VAL A 215 7.20 -0.11 15.47
C VAL A 215 7.99 -0.34 16.76
N ASP A 216 7.40 -0.10 17.92
CA ASP A 216 7.99 -0.43 19.22
C ASP A 216 8.33 -1.93 19.28
N ALA A 217 7.41 -2.79 18.84
CA ALA A 217 7.67 -4.23 18.69
C ALA A 217 8.80 -4.51 17.68
N ALA A 218 8.85 -3.80 16.55
CA ALA A 218 9.92 -3.99 15.56
C ALA A 218 11.31 -3.63 16.12
N VAL A 219 11.41 -2.56 16.92
CA VAL A 219 12.67 -2.12 17.54
C VAL A 219 13.23 -3.17 18.50
N THR A 220 12.39 -3.97 19.16
CA THR A 220 12.88 -5.10 20.00
C THR A 220 13.64 -6.17 19.20
N VAL A 221 13.45 -6.22 17.89
CA VAL A 221 14.12 -7.17 16.97
C VAL A 221 15.27 -6.50 16.23
N ASP A 222 15.13 -5.23 15.87
CA ASP A 222 16.09 -4.48 15.07
C ASP A 222 16.05 -2.96 15.37
N ASP A 223 17.10 -2.47 16.03
CA ASP A 223 17.24 -1.07 16.44
C ASP A 223 17.38 -0.08 15.28
N SER A 224 17.61 -0.55 14.04
CA SER A 224 17.65 0.33 12.86
C SER A 224 16.32 1.06 12.62
N PHE A 225 15.22 0.60 13.24
CA PHE A 225 13.90 1.23 13.15
C PHE A 225 13.62 2.30 14.22
N VAL A 226 14.56 2.57 15.14
CA VAL A 226 14.44 3.66 16.13
C VAL A 226 14.12 5.04 15.49
N PRO A 227 14.67 5.42 14.32
CA PRO A 227 14.28 6.67 13.66
C PRO A 227 12.79 6.73 13.26
N LEU A 228 12.20 5.60 12.85
CA LEU A 228 10.76 5.54 12.57
C LEU A 228 9.93 5.64 13.86
N GLN A 229 10.37 4.97 14.92
CA GLN A 229 9.75 5.04 16.24
C GLN A 229 9.66 6.49 16.73
N LYS A 230 10.77 7.22 16.69
CA LYS A 230 10.85 8.64 17.10
C LYS A 230 9.96 9.55 16.25
N ARG A 231 9.86 9.30 14.94
CA ARG A 231 8.94 10.05 14.06
C ARG A 231 7.48 9.89 14.49
N LEU A 232 7.05 8.66 14.78
CA LEU A 232 5.68 8.39 15.23
C LEU A 232 5.40 8.99 16.61
N GLU A 233 6.36 8.92 17.53
CA GLU A 233 6.27 9.57 18.83
C GLU A 233 6.14 11.10 18.71
N SER A 234 6.88 11.71 17.78
CA SER A 234 6.81 13.14 17.50
C SER A 234 5.43 13.51 16.93
N SER A 235 4.89 12.71 16.00
CA SER A 235 3.52 12.87 15.48
C SER A 235 2.46 12.82 16.58
N LEU A 236 2.56 11.88 17.52
CA LEU A 236 1.61 11.79 18.65
C LEU A 236 1.71 12.97 19.61
N THR A 237 2.93 13.46 19.85
CA THR A 237 3.15 14.63 20.69
C THR A 237 2.52 15.87 20.08
N GLN A 238 2.65 16.05 18.77
CA GLN A 238 2.02 17.16 18.04
C GLN A 238 0.49 17.08 18.10
N LEU A 239 -0.09 15.91 17.79
CA LEU A 239 -1.54 15.70 17.87
C LEU A 239 -2.12 15.91 19.27
N SER A 240 -1.34 15.67 20.33
CA SER A 240 -1.83 15.89 21.69
C SER A 240 -1.78 17.37 22.08
N LYS A 241 -0.82 18.13 21.56
CA LYS A 241 -0.74 19.59 21.75
C LYS A 241 -1.86 20.31 21.02
N ASP A 242 -2.15 19.90 19.78
CA ASP A 242 -3.22 20.47 18.95
C ASP A 242 -4.58 20.33 19.67
N GLU A 243 -4.84 19.17 20.28
CA GLU A 243 -6.03 18.90 21.10
C GLU A 243 -6.11 19.78 22.36
N GLU A 244 -5.01 19.94 23.10
CA GLU A 244 -4.95 20.81 24.28
C GLU A 244 -5.24 22.27 23.91
N GLU A 245 -4.62 22.79 22.84
CA GLU A 245 -4.87 24.15 22.35
C GLU A 245 -6.32 24.37 21.88
N ALA A 246 -6.90 23.38 21.17
CA ALA A 246 -8.29 23.42 20.75
C ALA A 246 -9.24 23.46 21.96
N SER A 247 -8.96 22.64 22.99
CA SER A 247 -9.78 22.60 24.21
C SER A 247 -9.74 23.91 25.01
N LEU A 248 -8.57 24.58 25.04
CA LEU A 248 -8.41 25.88 25.68
C LEU A 248 -9.21 26.96 24.94
N LYS A 249 -9.15 27.00 23.59
CA LYS A 249 -9.91 27.97 22.79
C LYS A 249 -11.43 27.85 22.96
N VAL A 250 -11.95 26.65 23.22
CA VAL A 250 -13.38 26.41 23.50
C VAL A 250 -13.75 26.86 24.92
N ARG A 251 -12.84 26.75 25.89
CA ARG A 251 -13.07 27.15 27.29
C ARG A 251 -13.10 28.66 27.54
N PHE A 252 -12.49 29.45 26.65
CA PHE A 252 -12.39 30.91 26.77
C PHE A 252 -13.30 31.67 25.77
N ARG A 253 -14.27 30.97 25.16
CA ARG A 253 -15.40 31.55 24.43
C ARG A 253 -16.68 31.41 25.24
#